data_AF-H0XYU1-F1
#
_entry.id   AF-H0XYU1-F1
#
_cell.length_a   1.000
_cell.length_b   1.000
_cell.length_c   1.000
_cell.angle_alpha   90.00
_cell.angle_beta   90.00
_cell.angle_gamma   90.00
#
_symmetry.space_group_name_H-M   'P 1'
#
loop_
_entity.id
_entity.type
_entity.pdbx_description
1 polymer ?
#
loop_
_entity_poly.entity_id
_entity_poly.type
_entity_poly.pdbx_seq_one_letter_code
_entity_poly.pdbx_strand_id
1 'polypeptide(L)'
;YDKYQSGLSTEFQVPLLFHSGVDREEEKKERQKQYLRHRRLCMDIERETVKEQQRQKERRKKVEKIKKKREQQRYAEEQRILRMSVHEETCTKEKMNQMLAQLQLEETKVAREKQQREKEYLRYVEALRAQIQEKMQLYNITLPPLCCCGPDFWDAHPDTCANNCTFYKNPRGKFLEGIVGA
;
A
#
# COMPACT_ATOMS: atom_id res chain seq x y z
N TYR A 1 71.41 -90.99 74.84
CA TYR A 1 71.78 -90.71 73.45
C TYR A 1 70.52 -90.33 72.71
N ASP A 2 70.37 -89.17 72.08
CA ASP A 2 71.03 -87.88 72.15
C ASP A 2 70.05 -86.91 71.44
N LYS A 3 70.08 -85.63 71.84
CA LYS A 3 69.31 -84.55 71.23
C LYS A 3 69.66 -84.41 69.75
N TYR A 4 68.69 -84.13 68.88
CA TYR A 4 68.95 -83.23 67.74
C TYR A 4 67.70 -82.42 67.38
N GLN A 5 67.86 -81.11 67.45
CA GLN A 5 66.90 -80.09 67.07
C GLN A 5 66.64 -80.12 65.56
N SER A 6 65.45 -79.69 65.15
CA SER A 6 65.27 -78.86 63.96
C SER A 6 63.97 -78.08 64.09
N GLY A 7 64.06 -76.92 64.72
CA GLY A 7 63.05 -75.88 64.63
C GLY A 7 63.22 -75.15 63.32
N LEU A 8 62.31 -75.36 62.36
CA LEU A 8 62.21 -74.58 61.14
C LEU A 8 60.76 -74.62 60.65
N SER A 9 59.90 -73.71 61.12
CA SER A 9 58.82 -73.13 60.29
C SER A 9 58.08 -72.00 61.02
N THR A 10 58.79 -70.96 61.46
CA THR A 10 58.14 -69.72 61.91
C THR A 10 58.79 -68.46 61.33
N GLU A 11 59.95 -68.58 60.68
CA GLU A 11 60.65 -67.41 60.10
C GLU A 11 60.22 -67.08 58.66
N PHE A 12 59.49 -67.96 57.96
CA PHE A 12 59.03 -67.70 56.58
C PHE A 12 57.65 -67.06 56.45
N GLN A 13 56.93 -66.85 57.57
CA GLN A 13 55.58 -66.27 57.53
C GLN A 13 55.55 -64.75 57.82
N VAL A 14 56.71 -64.15 58.08
CA VAL A 14 56.83 -62.72 58.41
C VAL A 14 57.01 -61.81 57.19
N PRO A 15 57.64 -62.22 56.06
CA PRO A 15 57.78 -61.32 54.90
C PRO A 15 56.43 -60.91 54.26
N LEU A 16 55.47 -61.84 54.13
CA LEU A 16 54.19 -61.60 53.44
C LEU A 16 53.27 -60.58 54.15
N LEU A 17 53.30 -60.53 55.48
CA LEU A 17 52.47 -59.60 56.26
C LEU A 17 52.97 -58.15 56.15
N PHE A 18 54.28 -57.92 56.06
CA PHE A 18 54.85 -56.57 55.88
C PHE A 18 54.67 -56.04 54.46
N HIS A 19 54.79 -56.89 53.43
CA HIS A 19 54.51 -56.48 52.04
C HIS A 19 53.04 -56.08 51.83
N SER A 20 52.09 -56.79 52.47
CA SER A 20 50.66 -56.48 52.38
C SER A 20 50.27 -55.12 52.97
N GLY A 21 51.01 -54.63 53.98
CA GLY A 21 50.80 -53.33 54.60
C GLY A 21 51.32 -52.17 53.74
N VAL A 22 52.50 -52.36 53.14
CA VAL A 22 53.14 -51.37 52.26
C VAL A 22 52.33 -51.16 50.98
N ASP A 23 51.86 -52.23 50.33
CA ASP A 23 51.00 -52.15 49.15
C ASP A 23 49.69 -51.38 49.44
N ARG A 24 49.11 -51.57 50.64
CA ARG A 24 47.88 -50.87 51.05
C ARG A 24 48.11 -49.38 51.34
N GLU A 25 49.30 -49.00 51.80
CA GLU A 25 49.68 -47.60 51.98
C GLU A 25 49.99 -46.90 50.66
N GLU A 26 50.66 -47.59 49.73
CA GLU A 26 50.92 -47.07 48.39
C GLU A 26 49.62 -46.85 47.61
N GLU A 27 48.67 -47.77 47.71
CA GLU A 27 47.34 -47.62 47.09
C GLU A 27 46.56 -46.43 47.68
N LYS A 28 46.68 -46.16 48.99
CA LYS A 28 46.11 -44.96 49.63
C LYS A 28 46.78 -43.68 49.11
N LYS A 29 48.10 -43.67 48.96
CA LYS A 29 48.84 -42.53 48.39
C LYS A 29 48.45 -42.28 46.94
N GLU A 30 48.28 -43.32 46.14
CA GLU A 30 47.85 -43.18 44.75
C GLU A 30 46.41 -42.68 44.63
N ARG A 31 45.49 -43.20 45.45
CA ARG A 31 44.12 -42.65 45.56
C ARG A 31 44.12 -41.17 45.94
N GLN A 32 44.94 -40.77 46.91
CA GLN A 32 45.05 -39.37 47.31
C GLN A 32 45.61 -38.48 46.18
N LYS A 33 46.62 -38.96 45.44
CA LYS A 33 47.13 -38.26 44.25
C LYS A 33 46.06 -38.12 43.17
N GLN A 34 45.33 -39.18 42.87
CA GLN A 34 44.23 -39.16 41.89
C GLN A 34 43.14 -38.18 42.32
N TYR A 35 42.74 -38.19 43.59
CA TYR A 35 41.78 -37.24 44.14
C TYR A 35 42.25 -35.79 43.96
N LEU A 36 43.51 -35.49 44.28
CA LEU A 36 44.05 -34.13 44.13
C LEU A 36 44.14 -33.70 42.65
N ARG A 37 44.48 -34.61 41.73
CA ARG A 37 44.44 -34.34 40.29
C ARG A 37 43.02 -34.04 39.83
N HIS A 38 42.04 -34.87 40.20
CA HIS A 38 40.65 -34.68 39.84
C HIS A 38 40.09 -33.37 40.41
N ARG A 39 40.36 -33.08 41.69
CA ARG A 39 39.96 -31.81 42.33
C ARG A 39 40.52 -30.59 41.59
N ARG A 40 41.79 -30.64 41.16
CA ARG A 40 42.40 -29.55 40.37
C ARG A 40 41.71 -29.38 39.02
N LEU A 41 41.48 -30.48 38.31
CA LEU A 41 40.79 -30.47 37.02
C LEU A 41 39.39 -29.87 37.13
N CYS A 42 38.60 -30.26 38.14
CA CYS A 42 37.27 -29.69 38.36
C CYS A 42 37.32 -28.17 38.58
N MET A 43 38.26 -27.68 39.38
CA MET A 43 38.44 -26.24 39.57
C MET A 43 38.88 -25.51 38.29
N ASP A 44 39.74 -26.13 37.47
CA ASP A 44 40.16 -25.55 36.18
C ASP A 44 38.99 -25.49 35.19
N ILE A 45 38.19 -26.57 35.12
CA ILE A 45 36.97 -26.61 34.31
C ILE A 45 36.01 -25.52 34.77
N GLU A 46 35.75 -25.39 36.07
CA GLU A 46 34.84 -24.37 36.61
C GLU A 46 35.34 -22.94 36.33
N ARG A 47 36.65 -22.70 36.42
CA ARG A 47 37.23 -21.41 36.02
C ARG A 47 37.03 -21.11 34.54
N GLU A 48 37.27 -22.08 33.67
CA GLU A 48 37.12 -21.89 32.22
C GLU A 48 35.65 -21.76 31.81
N THR A 49 34.73 -22.48 32.45
CA THR A 49 33.29 -22.32 32.19
C THR A 49 32.80 -20.93 32.58
N VAL A 50 33.23 -20.40 33.72
CA VAL A 50 32.87 -19.03 34.14
C VAL A 50 33.42 -17.99 33.16
N LYS A 51 34.68 -18.12 32.73
CA LYS A 51 35.27 -17.23 31.71
C LYS A 51 34.51 -17.30 30.39
N GLU A 52 34.14 -18.51 29.95
CA GLU A 52 33.41 -18.68 28.69
C GLU A 52 31.99 -18.15 28.76
N GLN A 53 31.29 -18.35 29.88
CA GLN A 53 29.97 -17.74 30.13
C GLN A 53 30.06 -16.21 30.07
N GLN A 54 31.08 -15.62 30.68
CA GLN A 54 31.30 -14.18 30.63
C GLN A 54 31.55 -13.69 29.19
N ARG A 55 32.43 -14.36 28.43
CA ARG A 55 32.65 -14.06 27.00
C ARG A 55 31.37 -14.18 26.17
N GLN A 56 30.58 -15.22 26.40
CA GLN A 56 29.28 -15.39 25.74
C GLN A 56 28.31 -14.26 26.09
N LYS A 57 28.21 -13.85 27.36
CA LYS A 57 27.37 -12.74 27.79
C LYS A 57 27.75 -11.43 27.10
N GLU A 58 29.05 -11.16 26.97
CA GLU A 58 29.54 -9.98 26.25
C GLU A 58 29.24 -10.04 24.76
N ARG A 59 29.44 -11.19 24.11
CA ARG A 59 29.07 -11.39 22.70
C ARG A 59 27.57 -11.17 22.48
N ARG A 60 26.71 -11.74 23.34
CA ARG A 60 25.25 -11.55 23.28
C ARG A 60 24.88 -10.07 23.40
N LYS A 61 25.46 -9.34 24.37
CA LYS A 61 25.24 -7.89 24.52
C LYS A 61 25.65 -7.10 23.27
N LYS A 62 26.78 -7.44 22.64
CA LYS A 62 27.22 -6.79 21.39
C LYS A 62 26.23 -7.05 20.25
N VAL A 63 25.80 -8.29 20.08
CA VAL A 63 24.81 -8.67 19.06
C VAL A 63 23.49 -7.95 19.29
N GLU A 64 23.01 -7.88 20.53
CA GLU A 64 21.77 -7.18 20.87
C GLU A 64 21.85 -5.68 20.57
N LYS A 65 22.97 -5.03 20.91
CA LYS A 65 23.21 -3.63 20.53
C LYS A 65 23.17 -3.41 19.02
N ILE A 66 23.80 -4.31 18.25
CA ILE A 66 23.79 -4.23 16.78
C ILE A 66 22.37 -4.42 16.25
N LYS A 67 21.63 -5.42 16.74
CA LYS A 67 20.23 -5.66 16.36
C LYS A 67 19.36 -4.44 16.64
N LYS A 68 19.46 -3.87 17.84
CA LYS A 68 18.72 -2.66 18.23
C LYS A 68 19.06 -1.47 17.32
N LYS A 69 20.33 -1.23 17.03
CA LYS A 69 20.76 -0.14 16.15
C LYS A 69 20.25 -0.34 14.72
N ARG A 70 20.35 -1.55 14.16
CA ARG A 70 19.83 -1.87 12.82
C ARG A 70 18.33 -1.71 12.74
N GLU A 71 17.61 -2.14 13.78
CA GLU A 71 16.15 -2.01 13.82
C GLU A 71 15.71 -0.55 13.91
N GLN A 72 16.41 0.26 14.71
CA GLN A 72 16.17 1.71 14.75
C GLN A 72 16.42 2.37 13.39
N GLN A 73 17.46 1.94 12.67
CA GLN A 73 17.73 2.43 11.31
C GLN A 73 16.63 2.04 10.33
N ARG A 74 16.18 0.78 10.36
CA ARG A 74 15.06 0.29 9.54
C ARG A 74 13.80 1.12 9.78
N TYR A 75 13.43 1.30 11.05
CA TYR A 75 12.25 2.08 11.44
C TYR A 75 12.36 3.54 11.00
N ALA A 76 13.54 4.17 11.13
CA ALA A 76 13.73 5.54 10.68
C ALA A 76 13.58 5.69 9.16
N GLU A 77 14.08 4.74 8.38
CA GLU A 77 13.94 4.74 6.92
C GLU A 77 12.49 4.49 6.49
N GLU A 78 11.79 3.53 7.11
CA GLU A 78 10.36 3.30 6.87
C GLU A 78 9.52 4.56 7.14
N GLN A 79 9.79 5.25 8.25
CA GLN A 79 9.13 6.52 8.56
C GLN A 79 9.46 7.61 7.54
N ARG A 80 10.68 7.64 7.01
CA ARG A 80 11.08 8.59 5.96
C ARG A 80 10.32 8.31 4.66
N ILE A 81 10.27 7.05 4.23
CA ILE A 81 9.55 6.63 3.02
C ILE A 81 8.07 6.98 3.14
N LEU A 82 7.43 6.66 4.27
CA LEU A 82 6.02 6.99 4.49
C LEU A 82 5.74 8.50 4.43
N ARG A 83 6.64 9.34 4.97
CA ARG A 83 6.49 10.80 4.88
C ARG A 83 6.64 11.30 3.44
N MET A 84 7.59 10.74 2.69
CA MET A 84 7.79 11.08 1.28
C MET A 84 6.59 10.64 0.43
N SER A 85 6.08 9.43 0.62
CA SER A 85 4.94 8.90 -0.15
C SER A 85 3.67 9.73 0.10
N VAL A 86 3.37 10.09 1.35
CA VAL A 86 2.23 10.96 1.67
C VAL A 86 2.36 12.34 1.00
N HIS A 87 3.57 12.91 0.98
CA HIS A 87 3.80 14.19 0.33
C HIS A 87 3.67 14.11 -1.20
N GLU A 88 4.18 13.05 -1.81
CA GLU A 88 4.04 12.80 -3.26
C GLU A 88 2.59 12.54 -3.65
N GLU A 89 1.85 11.73 -2.88
CA GLU A 89 0.44 11.44 -3.10
C GLU A 89 -0.42 12.71 -2.98
N THR A 90 -0.19 13.54 -1.95
CA THR A 90 -0.91 14.82 -1.76
C THR A 90 -0.63 15.79 -2.90
N CYS A 91 0.63 15.99 -3.27
CA CYS A 91 1.03 16.84 -4.40
C CYS A 91 0.44 16.35 -5.73
N THR A 92 0.43 15.04 -5.97
CA THR A 92 -0.13 14.44 -7.19
C THR A 92 -1.65 14.60 -7.23
N LYS A 93 -2.33 14.34 -6.11
CA LYS A 93 -3.77 14.51 -5.97
C LYS A 93 -4.20 15.97 -6.15
N GLU A 94 -3.46 16.91 -5.59
CA GLU A 94 -3.71 18.35 -5.77
C GLU A 94 -3.58 18.77 -7.24
N LYS A 95 -2.53 18.29 -7.94
CA LYS A 95 -2.35 18.54 -9.38
C LYS A 95 -3.50 17.97 -10.22
N MET A 96 -3.93 16.75 -9.94
CA MET A 96 -5.09 16.14 -10.61
C MET A 96 -6.37 16.95 -10.37
N ASN A 97 -6.61 17.39 -9.13
CA ASN A 97 -7.76 18.21 -8.79
C ASN A 97 -7.74 19.57 -9.51
N GLN A 98 -6.58 20.21 -9.62
CA GLN A 98 -6.42 21.46 -10.37
C GLN A 98 -6.73 21.25 -11.86
N MET A 99 -6.23 20.17 -12.46
CA MET A 99 -6.51 19.83 -13.86
C MET A 99 -8.01 19.58 -14.08
N LEU A 100 -8.67 18.85 -13.18
CA LEU A 100 -10.12 18.63 -13.22
C LEU A 100 -10.91 19.95 -13.13
N ALA A 101 -10.53 20.82 -12.21
CA ALA A 101 -11.18 22.13 -12.06
C ALA A 101 -11.00 23.00 -13.32
N GLN A 102 -9.83 22.96 -13.96
CA GLN A 102 -9.57 23.66 -15.21
C GLN A 102 -10.45 23.14 -16.35
N LEU A 103 -10.59 21.82 -16.48
CA LEU A 103 -11.46 21.20 -17.49
C LEU A 103 -12.92 21.60 -17.29
N GLN A 104 -13.44 21.54 -16.06
CA GLN A 104 -14.81 21.97 -15.75
C GLN A 104 -15.03 23.45 -16.09
N LEU A 105 -14.03 24.31 -15.82
CA LEU A 105 -14.11 25.72 -16.17
C LEU A 105 -14.23 25.89 -17.70
N GLU A 106 -13.43 25.18 -18.49
CA GLU A 106 -13.50 25.26 -19.96
C GLU A 106 -14.82 24.73 -20.51
N GLU A 107 -15.34 23.61 -19.98
CA GLU A 107 -16.66 23.10 -20.36
C GLU A 107 -17.78 24.13 -20.11
N THR A 108 -17.75 24.79 -18.95
CA THR A 108 -18.75 25.84 -18.64
C THR A 108 -18.62 27.06 -19.53
N LYS A 109 -17.40 27.46 -19.93
CA LYS A 109 -17.19 28.55 -20.89
C LYS A 109 -17.76 28.20 -22.25
N VAL A 110 -17.44 27.02 -22.78
CA VAL A 110 -17.96 26.54 -24.08
C VAL A 110 -19.48 26.46 -24.06
N ALA A 111 -20.08 25.97 -22.97
CA ALA A 111 -21.53 25.93 -22.82
C ALA A 111 -22.16 27.33 -22.84
N ARG A 112 -21.56 28.31 -22.15
CA ARG A 112 -22.01 29.71 -22.14
C ARG A 112 -21.91 30.35 -23.52
N GLU A 113 -20.80 30.15 -24.22
CA GLU A 113 -20.63 30.67 -25.58
C GLU A 113 -21.63 30.05 -26.57
N LYS A 114 -21.90 28.75 -26.45
CA LYS A 114 -22.91 28.07 -27.26
C LYS A 114 -24.29 28.66 -27.00
N GLN A 115 -24.66 28.84 -25.73
CA GLN A 115 -25.93 29.46 -25.35
C GLN A 115 -26.05 30.90 -25.85
N GLN A 116 -24.96 31.67 -25.81
CA GLN A 116 -24.95 33.03 -26.35
C GLN A 116 -25.15 33.04 -27.87
N ARG A 117 -24.44 32.19 -28.61
CA ARG A 117 -24.61 32.04 -30.06
C ARG A 117 -26.03 31.65 -30.44
N GLU A 118 -26.65 30.75 -29.68
CA GLU A 118 -28.04 30.34 -29.89
C GLU A 118 -29.03 31.50 -29.67
N LYS A 119 -28.81 32.31 -28.63
CA LYS A 119 -29.62 33.53 -28.40
C LYS A 119 -29.46 34.55 -29.52
N GLU A 120 -28.24 34.78 -30.00
CA GLU A 120 -27.98 35.68 -31.12
C GLU A 120 -28.64 35.18 -32.41
N TYR A 121 -28.57 33.87 -32.68
CA TYR A 121 -29.27 33.24 -33.80
C TYR A 121 -30.79 33.43 -33.73
N LEU A 122 -31.40 33.16 -32.56
CA LEU A 122 -32.85 33.37 -32.37
C LEU A 122 -33.25 34.83 -32.61
N ARG A 123 -32.50 35.79 -32.07
CA ARG A 123 -32.74 37.23 -32.30
C ARG A 123 -32.65 37.60 -33.78
N TYR A 124 -31.69 37.03 -34.51
CA TYR A 124 -31.56 37.26 -35.95
C TYR A 124 -32.77 36.72 -36.73
N VAL A 125 -33.22 35.50 -36.43
CA VAL A 125 -34.39 34.90 -37.07
C VAL A 125 -35.66 35.69 -36.75
N GLU A 126 -35.84 36.12 -35.50
CA GLU A 126 -36.96 36.96 -35.09
C GLU A 126 -36.97 38.31 -35.82
N ALA A 127 -35.80 38.95 -35.95
CA ALA A 127 -35.68 40.21 -36.70
C ALA A 127 -36.04 40.03 -38.18
N LEU A 128 -35.58 38.95 -38.82
CA LEU A 128 -35.97 38.62 -40.19
C LEU A 128 -37.49 38.38 -40.31
N ARG A 129 -38.08 37.66 -39.35
CA ARG A 129 -39.52 37.41 -39.31
C ARG A 129 -40.31 38.72 -39.20
N ALA A 130 -39.89 39.62 -38.32
CA ALA A 130 -40.50 40.94 -38.16
C ALA A 130 -40.37 41.78 -39.44
N GLN A 131 -39.21 41.76 -40.11
CA GLN A 131 -39.01 42.47 -41.37
C GLN A 131 -39.96 41.97 -42.47
N ILE A 132 -40.18 40.66 -42.55
CA ILE A 132 -41.13 40.07 -43.51
C ILE A 132 -42.57 40.47 -43.15
N GLN A 133 -42.93 40.41 -41.88
CA GLN A 133 -44.25 40.82 -41.40
C GLN A 133 -44.54 42.30 -41.72
N GLU A 134 -43.58 43.20 -41.48
CA GLU A 134 -43.70 44.63 -41.80
C GLU A 134 -43.87 44.83 -43.31
N LYS A 135 -43.07 44.15 -44.14
CA LYS A 135 -43.25 44.19 -45.61
C LYS A 135 -44.64 43.74 -46.03
N MET A 136 -45.15 42.63 -45.47
CA MET A 136 -46.49 42.14 -45.80
C MET A 136 -47.58 43.15 -45.40
N GLN A 137 -47.45 43.79 -44.24
CA GLN A 137 -48.37 44.85 -43.79
C GLN A 137 -48.35 46.05 -44.73
N LEU A 138 -47.19 46.51 -45.18
CA LEU A 138 -47.06 47.61 -46.14
C LEU A 138 -47.78 47.32 -47.47
N TYR A 139 -47.77 46.05 -47.91
CA TYR A 139 -48.46 45.61 -49.13
C TYR A 139 -49.90 45.15 -48.88
N ASN A 140 -50.45 45.28 -47.66
CA ASN A 140 -51.77 44.80 -47.26
C ASN A 140 -52.02 43.31 -47.58
N ILE A 141 -50.98 42.48 -47.45
CA ILE A 141 -51.06 41.04 -47.69
C ILE A 141 -51.43 40.34 -46.38
N THR A 142 -52.58 39.68 -46.35
CA THR A 142 -53.03 38.84 -45.23
C THR A 142 -52.85 37.37 -45.56
N LEU A 143 -52.08 36.64 -44.76
CA LEU A 143 -51.90 35.20 -44.92
C LEU A 143 -52.91 34.43 -44.07
N PRO A 144 -53.57 33.39 -44.62
CA PRO A 144 -54.43 32.52 -43.85
C PRO A 144 -53.63 31.70 -42.82
N PRO A 145 -54.23 31.26 -41.70
CA PRO A 145 -53.54 30.43 -40.72
C PRO A 145 -53.01 29.14 -41.35
N LEU A 146 -51.79 28.74 -40.96
CA LEU A 146 -51.16 27.53 -41.47
C LEU A 146 -51.91 26.27 -41.05
N CYS A 147 -52.51 26.28 -39.87
CA CYS A 147 -53.26 25.15 -39.34
C CYS A 147 -54.34 25.61 -38.38
N CYS A 148 -55.32 24.74 -38.10
CA CYS A 148 -56.41 25.04 -37.19
C CYS A 148 -55.98 25.15 -35.72
N CYS A 149 -54.72 24.82 -35.36
CA CYS A 149 -54.23 24.98 -33.99
C CYS A 149 -53.98 26.44 -33.61
N GLY A 150 -53.73 27.31 -34.60
CA GLY A 150 -53.27 28.69 -34.37
C GLY A 150 -54.16 29.69 -35.11
N PRO A 151 -54.39 30.89 -34.53
CA PRO A 151 -55.21 31.92 -35.17
C PRO A 151 -54.49 32.58 -36.35
N ASP A 152 -53.16 32.74 -36.27
CA ASP A 152 -52.36 33.43 -37.28
C ASP A 152 -51.40 32.49 -38.02
N PHE A 153 -51.01 32.89 -39.25
CA PHE A 153 -50.02 32.17 -40.05
C PHE A 153 -48.71 31.90 -39.29
N TRP A 154 -48.33 32.79 -38.38
CA TRP A 154 -47.04 32.76 -37.68
C TRP A 154 -47.02 31.91 -36.39
N ASP A 155 -48.20 31.49 -35.90
CA ASP A 155 -48.40 30.82 -34.60
C ASP A 155 -48.27 29.29 -34.66
N ALA A 156 -48.08 28.72 -35.84
CA ALA A 156 -47.90 27.27 -35.97
C ALA A 156 -46.48 26.86 -35.52
N HIS A 157 -46.40 26.20 -34.35
CA HIS A 157 -45.17 25.56 -33.89
C HIS A 157 -45.32 24.02 -34.00
N PRO A 158 -44.50 23.35 -34.83
CA PRO A 158 -44.68 21.93 -35.17
C PRO A 158 -44.60 20.99 -33.96
N ASP A 159 -43.95 21.42 -32.88
CA ASP A 159 -43.82 20.65 -31.65
C ASP A 159 -44.90 20.94 -30.59
N THR A 160 -45.67 22.03 -30.72
CA THR A 160 -46.71 22.41 -29.75
C THR A 160 -48.13 22.37 -30.32
N CYS A 161 -48.29 22.02 -31.60
CA CYS A 161 -49.61 21.80 -32.19
C CYS A 161 -50.30 20.56 -31.58
N ALA A 162 -51.62 20.48 -31.73
CA ALA A 162 -52.38 19.29 -31.36
C ALA A 162 -51.88 18.05 -32.13
N ASN A 163 -51.91 16.88 -31.48
CA ASN A 163 -51.40 15.63 -32.06
C ASN A 163 -52.10 15.23 -33.38
N ASN A 164 -53.32 15.69 -33.60
CA ASN A 164 -54.09 15.45 -34.83
C ASN A 164 -53.83 16.50 -35.93
N CYS A 165 -52.97 17.49 -35.67
CA CYS A 165 -52.68 18.52 -36.66
C CYS A 165 -51.80 17.97 -37.78
N THR A 166 -52.09 18.38 -39.00
CA THR A 166 -51.33 18.07 -40.22
C THR A 166 -49.88 18.54 -40.19
N PHE A 167 -49.54 19.46 -39.29
CA PHE A 167 -48.19 20.00 -39.10
C PHE A 167 -47.47 19.46 -37.87
N TYR A 168 -48.15 18.71 -36.99
CA TYR A 168 -47.53 18.12 -35.81
C TYR A 168 -46.47 17.09 -36.20
N LYS A 169 -45.22 17.30 -35.75
CA LYS A 169 -44.08 16.41 -36.00
C LYS A 169 -43.95 15.94 -37.46
N ASN A 170 -44.28 16.80 -38.44
CA ASN A 170 -44.24 16.41 -39.84
C ASN A 170 -42.81 16.53 -40.43
N PRO A 171 -42.09 15.42 -40.68
CA PRO A 171 -40.75 15.49 -41.30
C PRO A 171 -40.82 15.84 -42.78
N ARG A 172 -41.96 15.64 -43.46
CA ARG A 172 -42.15 15.95 -44.90
C ARG A 172 -42.36 17.44 -45.17
N GLY A 173 -42.84 18.20 -44.18
CA GLY A 173 -42.88 19.66 -44.25
C GLY A 173 -41.50 20.33 -44.30
N LYS A 174 -40.44 19.61 -43.87
CA LYS A 174 -39.04 20.06 -43.93
C LYS A 174 -38.38 19.87 -45.30
N PHE A 175 -39.02 19.16 -46.23
CA PHE A 175 -38.47 18.75 -47.54
C PHE A 175 -38.93 19.62 -48.73
N LEU A 176 -39.70 20.70 -48.50
CA LEU A 176 -40.13 21.61 -49.56
C LEU A 176 -39.06 22.65 -49.96
N GLU A 177 -37.81 22.52 -49.53
CA GLU A 177 -36.67 23.24 -50.14
C GLU A 177 -36.16 22.57 -51.45
N GLY A 178 -36.68 21.39 -51.81
CA GLY A 178 -36.20 20.62 -52.97
C GLY A 178 -37.02 20.68 -54.26
N ILE A 179 -38.13 21.43 -54.34
CA ILE A 179 -39.04 21.40 -55.52
C ILE A 179 -39.31 22.81 -56.09
N VAL A 180 -38.35 23.73 -55.97
CA VAL A 180 -38.27 24.89 -56.88
C VAL A 180 -36.91 24.87 -57.57
N GLY A 181 -36.71 23.82 -58.35
CA GLY A 181 -35.71 23.73 -59.40
C GLY A 181 -36.42 23.18 -60.63
N ALA A 182 -37.12 24.07 -61.33
CA ALA A 182 -37.46 23.89 -62.74
C ALA A 182 -36.24 24.32 -63.58
#